data_AF-A0AAV0L792-F1
#
_entry.id   AF-A0AAV0L792-F1
#
_cell.length_a   1.000
_cell.length_b   1.000
_cell.length_c   1.000
_cell.angle_alpha   90.00
_cell.angle_beta   90.00
_cell.angle_gamma   90.00
#
_symmetry.space_group_name_H-M   'P 1'
#
loop_
_entity.id
_entity.type
_entity.pdbx_description
1 polymer ?
#
loop_
_entity_poly.entity_id
_entity_poly.type
_entity_poly.pdbx_seq_one_letter_code
_entity_poly.pdbx_strand_id
1 'polypeptide(L)'
;MLSFVVDARLPVKSIIRGPDCVGKSDDIAYNKGVERLIDILVDETKNVKHQNYNDYSYVHSYPNRDNGSVIGGATCDRQLWKLDCWSCLVTAKNKLNDNCGHTHDARIELADCSIWYKMIR
;
A
#
# COMPACT_ATOMS: atom_id res chain seq x y z
N MET A 1 -0.54 28.05 33.00
CA MET A 1 -0.95 28.33 31.60
C MET A 1 0.30 28.26 30.76
N LEU A 2 0.52 27.18 30.00
CA LEU A 2 1.41 27.12 28.84
C LEU A 2 1.17 25.77 28.13
N SER A 3 0.34 25.90 27.11
CA SER A 3 0.02 25.08 25.95
C SER A 3 0.64 23.69 25.81
N PHE A 4 -0.27 22.71 25.75
CA PHE A 4 -0.30 21.57 24.84
C PHE A 4 0.91 21.47 23.89
N VAL A 5 1.84 20.56 24.18
CA VAL A 5 2.56 19.86 23.11
C VAL A 5 1.51 18.97 22.46
N VAL A 6 0.83 19.50 21.45
CA VAL A 6 0.07 18.68 20.52
C VAL A 6 1.13 17.85 19.82
N ASP A 7 1.22 16.57 20.18
CA ASP A 7 1.91 15.55 19.40
C ASP A 7 1.24 15.58 18.03
N ALA A 8 1.77 16.40 17.13
CA ALA A 8 1.25 16.63 15.79
C ALA A 8 1.60 15.43 14.91
N ARG A 9 1.15 14.24 15.31
CA ARG A 9 0.97 13.13 14.37
C ARG A 9 -0.21 13.53 13.50
N LEU A 10 0.11 14.16 12.38
CA LEU A 10 -0.82 14.68 11.39
C LEU A 10 -1.99 13.71 11.18
N PRO A 11 -3.24 14.14 11.45
CA PRO A 11 -4.40 13.30 11.25
C PRO A 11 -4.63 13.19 9.73
N VAL A 12 -4.62 11.94 9.23
CA VAL A 12 -4.75 11.58 7.81
C VAL A 12 -3.52 11.98 6.99
N LYS A 13 -2.58 11.04 6.83
CA LYS A 13 -1.43 11.17 5.92
C LYS A 13 -1.96 11.58 4.55
N SER A 14 -1.74 12.84 4.19
CA SER A 14 -2.33 13.48 3.02
C SER A 14 -1.94 12.72 1.76
N ILE A 15 -2.86 12.63 0.80
CA ILE A 15 -2.55 12.07 -0.51
C ILE A 15 -1.67 13.10 -1.23
N ILE A 16 -0.43 12.71 -1.55
CA ILE A 16 0.48 13.51 -2.39
C ILE A 16 0.20 13.24 -3.87
N ARG A 17 -0.16 11.99 -4.23
CA ARG A 17 -0.45 11.59 -5.60
C ARG A 17 -1.42 10.40 -5.68
N GLY A 18 -2.23 10.35 -6.73
CA GLY A 18 -3.23 9.31 -6.94
C GLY A 18 -4.49 9.54 -6.10
N PRO A 19 -5.40 8.57 -5.99
CA PRO A 19 -5.32 7.23 -6.58
C PRO A 19 -5.42 7.26 -8.11
N ASP A 20 -4.35 6.79 -8.77
CA ASP A 20 -4.30 6.59 -10.22
C ASP A 20 -4.76 5.16 -10.49
N CYS A 21 -5.89 4.98 -11.18
CA CYS A 21 -6.46 3.67 -11.46
C CYS A 21 -6.56 3.43 -12.97
N VAL A 22 -6.08 2.28 -13.45
CA VAL A 22 -6.01 1.96 -14.88
C VAL A 22 -6.73 0.64 -15.17
N GLY A 23 -7.69 0.72 -16.09
CA GLY A 23 -8.51 -0.42 -16.53
C GLY A 23 -9.44 -0.95 -15.44
N LYS A 24 -10.40 -1.79 -15.82
CA LYS A 24 -11.28 -2.50 -14.89
C LYS A 24 -11.17 -3.99 -15.13
N SER A 25 -11.15 -4.76 -14.04
CA SER A 25 -11.13 -6.22 -14.05
C SER A 25 -12.45 -6.76 -13.55
N ASP A 26 -13.14 -7.55 -14.36
CA ASP A 26 -14.27 -8.38 -13.97
C ASP A 26 -13.85 -9.78 -13.50
N ASP A 27 -12.57 -10.14 -13.64
CA ASP A 27 -12.05 -11.43 -13.22
C ASP A 27 -11.96 -11.57 -11.70
N ILE A 28 -12.78 -12.48 -11.15
CA ILE A 28 -12.90 -12.72 -9.71
C ILE A 28 -11.59 -13.26 -9.11
N ALA A 29 -10.86 -14.12 -9.84
CA ALA A 29 -9.64 -14.74 -9.34
C ALA A 29 -8.50 -13.71 -9.24
N TYR A 30 -8.38 -12.84 -10.23
CA TYR A 30 -7.46 -11.71 -10.27
C TYR A 30 -7.78 -10.71 -9.17
N ASN A 31 -9.04 -10.30 -9.02
CA ASN A 31 -9.45 -9.36 -7.98
C ASN A 31 -9.12 -9.89 -6.57
N LYS A 32 -9.37 -11.18 -6.30
CA LYS A 32 -8.94 -11.84 -5.06
C LYS A 32 -7.42 -11.89 -4.90
N GLY A 33 -6.69 -12.04 -6.01
CA GLY A 33 -5.23 -12.00 -6.02
C GLY A 33 -4.68 -10.61 -5.65
N VAL A 34 -5.29 -9.55 -6.18
CA VAL A 34 -4.98 -8.15 -5.83
C VAL A 34 -5.21 -7.90 -4.35
N GLU A 35 -6.37 -8.31 -3.82
CA GLU A 35 -6.68 -8.16 -2.38
C GLU A 35 -5.64 -8.86 -1.49
N ARG A 36 -5.30 -10.12 -1.81
CA ARG A 36 -4.28 -10.89 -1.09
C ARG A 36 -2.91 -10.24 -1.16
N LEU A 37 -2.52 -9.78 -2.35
CA LEU A 37 -1.24 -9.11 -2.56
C LEU A 37 -1.12 -7.87 -1.66
N ILE A 38 -2.14 -7.01 -1.65
CA ILE A 38 -2.10 -5.78 -0.85
C ILE A 38 -2.08 -6.11 0.65
N ASP A 39 -2.82 -7.12 1.10
CA ASP A 39 -2.78 -7.56 2.50
C ASP A 39 -1.40 -8.09 2.91
N ILE A 40 -0.71 -8.85 2.04
CA ILE A 40 0.67 -9.30 2.27
C ILE A 40 1.60 -8.10 2.41
N LEU A 41 1.54 -7.14 1.47
CA LEU A 41 2.37 -5.94 1.50
C LEU A 41 2.18 -5.13 2.78
N VAL A 42 0.94 -5.04 3.29
CA VAL A 42 0.65 -4.36 4.56
C VAL A 42 1.17 -5.16 5.75
N ASP A 43 1.04 -6.49 5.78
CA ASP A 43 1.43 -7.29 6.94
C ASP A 43 2.95 -7.52 7.05
N GLU A 44 3.68 -7.58 5.93
CA GLU A 44 5.15 -7.66 5.91
C GLU A 44 5.79 -6.50 6.71
N THR A 45 5.14 -5.33 6.74
CA THR A 45 5.61 -4.15 7.48
C THR A 45 5.58 -4.30 8.99
N LYS A 46 4.84 -5.27 9.54
CA LYS A 46 4.86 -5.58 10.98
C LYS A 46 6.05 -6.46 11.37
N ASN A 47 6.50 -7.32 10.45
CA ASN A 47 7.39 -8.42 10.73
C ASN A 47 8.86 -8.15 10.35
N VAL A 48 9.21 -6.90 10.04
CA VAL A 48 10.55 -6.50 9.59
C VAL A 48 11.62 -6.92 10.62
N LYS A 49 12.31 -8.02 10.34
CA LYS A 49 13.50 -8.49 11.09
C LYS A 49 14.79 -7.81 10.63
N HIS A 50 14.71 -6.85 9.72
CA HIS A 50 15.87 -6.27 9.08
C HIS A 50 16.39 -5.07 9.87
N GLN A 51 17.54 -5.27 10.51
CA GLN A 51 18.34 -4.25 11.20
C GLN A 51 19.08 -3.32 10.21
N ASN A 52 18.58 -3.14 8.99
CA ASN A 52 19.26 -2.36 7.95
C ASN A 52 18.36 -1.26 7.39
N TYR A 53 18.91 -0.04 7.40
CA TYR A 53 18.31 1.27 7.13
C TYR A 53 17.66 1.45 5.73
N ASN A 54 17.61 0.42 4.88
CA ASN A 54 17.15 0.48 3.49
C ASN A 54 15.90 -0.40 3.18
N ASP A 55 15.29 -1.06 4.17
CA ASP A 55 14.27 -2.11 3.99
C ASP A 55 12.82 -1.66 4.26
N TYR A 56 12.40 -0.52 3.71
CA TYR A 56 11.02 0.00 3.80
C TYR A 56 10.26 -0.09 2.47
N SER A 57 10.73 -0.93 1.55
CA SER A 57 10.05 -1.20 0.29
C SER A 57 9.85 -2.70 0.12
N TYR A 58 8.60 -3.09 0.00
CA TYR A 58 8.18 -4.48 -0.15
C TYR A 58 7.67 -4.67 -1.57
N VAL A 59 8.04 -5.76 -2.22
CA VAL A 59 7.53 -6.13 -3.54
C VAL A 59 7.12 -7.59 -3.48
N HIS A 60 5.88 -7.85 -3.88
CA HIS A 60 5.35 -9.20 -3.89
C HIS A 60 4.58 -9.45 -5.18
N SER A 61 4.46 -10.72 -5.54
CA SER A 61 3.70 -11.14 -6.71
C SER A 61 2.75 -12.26 -6.34
N TYR A 62 1.50 -12.13 -6.78
CA TYR A 62 0.50 -13.17 -6.61
C TYR A 62 0.21 -13.83 -7.97
N PRO A 63 0.56 -15.12 -8.15
CA PRO A 63 0.35 -15.80 -9.40
C PRO A 63 -1.15 -16.07 -9.63
N ASN A 64 -1.62 -15.80 -10.84
CA ASN A 64 -2.93 -16.23 -11.33
C ASN A 64 -2.73 -16.90 -12.68
N ARG A 65 -3.22 -18.15 -12.78
CA ARG A 65 -2.94 -19.06 -13.90
C ARG A 65 -3.74 -18.73 -15.16
N ASP A 66 -4.89 -18.10 -15.02
CA ASP A 66 -5.84 -17.99 -16.12
C ASP A 66 -5.86 -16.59 -16.74
N ASN A 67 -5.90 -15.53 -15.93
CA ASN A 67 -6.22 -14.19 -16.41
C ASN A 67 -5.17 -13.10 -16.13
N GLY A 68 -3.93 -13.53 -15.83
CA GLY A 68 -2.77 -12.67 -15.61
C GLY A 68 -2.42 -12.55 -14.13
N SER A 69 -1.14 -12.65 -13.79
CA SER A 69 -0.67 -12.52 -12.40
C SER A 69 -0.66 -11.06 -11.99
N VAL A 70 -0.57 -10.77 -10.69
CA VAL A 70 -0.43 -9.40 -10.18
C VAL A 70 0.91 -9.25 -9.46
N ILE A 71 1.61 -8.15 -9.72
CA ILE A 71 2.78 -7.72 -8.96
C ILE A 71 2.48 -6.36 -8.34
N GLY A 72 3.00 -6.10 -7.15
CA GLY A 72 2.84 -4.80 -6.52
C GLY A 72 3.87 -4.57 -5.45
N GLY A 73 3.86 -3.35 -4.94
CA GLY A 73 4.76 -2.95 -3.89
C GLY A 73 4.18 -1.90 -2.96
N ALA A 74 4.75 -1.87 -1.77
CA ALA A 74 4.47 -0.89 -0.74
C ALA A 74 5.78 -0.26 -0.30
N THR A 75 5.79 1.05 -0.09
CA THR A 75 6.97 1.78 0.39
C THR A 75 6.57 2.68 1.54
N CYS A 76 7.40 2.80 2.56
CA CYS A 76 7.25 3.75 3.66
C CYS A 76 8.45 4.72 3.71
N ASP A 77 8.21 5.91 4.26
CA ASP A 77 9.29 6.79 4.69
C ASP A 77 10.14 6.09 5.77
N ARG A 78 11.45 6.17 5.62
CA ARG A 78 12.45 5.52 6.46
C ARG A 78 12.50 6.07 7.88
N GLN A 79 11.96 7.26 8.11
CA GLN A 79 11.90 7.93 9.40
C GLN A 79 10.69 7.48 10.22
N LEU A 80 9.72 6.80 9.62
CA LEU A 80 8.56 6.29 10.33
C LEU A 80 8.90 5.11 11.23
N TRP A 81 8.22 5.06 12.37
CA TRP A 81 8.23 3.87 13.21
C TRP A 81 7.37 2.79 12.55
N LYS A 82 7.65 1.51 12.85
CA LYS A 82 6.95 0.36 12.24
C LYS A 82 5.42 0.48 12.31
N LEU A 83 4.90 0.89 13.47
CA LEU A 83 3.46 1.06 13.67
C LEU A 83 2.88 2.21 12.83
N ASP A 84 3.63 3.30 12.65
CA ASP A 84 3.21 4.45 11.84
C ASP A 84 3.29 4.14 10.34
N CYS A 85 4.25 3.33 9.90
CA CYS A 85 4.33 2.79 8.56
C CYS A 85 3.15 1.85 8.27
N TRP A 86 2.89 0.89 9.16
CA TRP A 86 1.75 -0.01 9.04
C TRP A 86 0.42 0.77 8.97
N SER A 87 0.23 1.75 9.87
CA SER A 87 -0.96 2.60 9.87
C SER A 87 -1.10 3.43 8.58
N CYS A 88 0.01 3.92 8.04
CA CYS A 88 0.02 4.58 6.73
C CYS A 88 -0.47 3.67 5.62
N LEU A 89 0.08 2.46 5.53
CA LEU A 89 -0.24 1.52 4.47
C LEU A 89 -1.67 0.99 4.59
N VAL A 90 -2.21 0.85 5.81
CA VAL A 90 -3.65 0.59 6.00
C VAL A 90 -4.50 1.73 5.45
N THR A 91 -4.12 2.98 5.71
CA THR A 91 -4.81 4.16 5.18
C THR A 91 -4.73 4.22 3.65
N ALA A 92 -3.55 3.95 3.09
CA ALA A 92 -3.32 3.89 1.65
C ALA A 92 -4.15 2.78 1.01
N LYS A 93 -4.18 1.57 1.59
CA LYS A 93 -5.00 0.43 1.15
C LYS A 93 -6.47 0.81 1.08
N ASN A 94 -7.01 1.38 2.15
CA ASN A 94 -8.43 1.74 2.21
C ASN A 94 -8.77 2.76 1.12
N LYS A 95 -7.97 3.82 0.98
CA LYS A 95 -8.14 4.82 -0.08
C LYS A 95 -8.01 4.22 -1.47
N LEU A 96 -7.03 3.34 -1.70
CA LEU A 96 -6.85 2.66 -2.98
C LEU A 96 -8.07 1.78 -3.31
N ASN A 97 -8.61 1.05 -2.34
CA ASN A 97 -9.80 0.20 -2.54
C ASN A 97 -11.05 1.03 -2.82
N ASP A 98 -11.29 2.10 -2.06
CA ASP A 98 -12.45 2.98 -2.21
C ASP A 98 -12.51 3.64 -3.60
N ASN A 99 -11.34 3.89 -4.22
CA ASN A 99 -11.26 4.60 -5.50
C ASN A 99 -10.97 3.67 -6.70
N CYS A 100 -10.08 2.70 -6.54
CA CYS A 100 -9.58 1.84 -7.62
C CYS A 100 -10.13 0.41 -7.59
N GLY A 101 -11.19 0.12 -6.84
CA GLY A 101 -11.75 -1.23 -6.73
C GLY A 101 -11.80 -1.97 -8.07
N HIS A 102 -11.20 -3.16 -8.10
CA HIS A 102 -11.12 -4.06 -9.27
C HIS A 102 -10.51 -3.44 -10.54
N THR A 103 -9.29 -2.91 -10.46
CA THR A 103 -8.57 -2.33 -11.60
C THR A 103 -7.34 -3.17 -11.96
N HIS A 104 -6.79 -3.01 -13.16
CA HIS A 104 -5.62 -3.78 -13.59
C HIS A 104 -4.31 -3.21 -13.06
N ASP A 105 -4.25 -1.90 -12.89
CA ASP A 105 -3.10 -1.21 -12.29
C ASP A 105 -3.65 -0.08 -11.43
N ALA A 106 -3.08 0.08 -10.24
CA ALA A 106 -3.40 1.20 -9.39
C ALA A 106 -2.19 1.66 -8.58
N ARG A 107 -2.14 2.96 -8.29
CA ARG A 107 -1.11 3.57 -7.44
C ARG A 107 -1.69 4.68 -6.58
N ILE A 108 -1.25 4.74 -5.33
CA ILE A 108 -1.49 5.87 -4.42
C ILE A 108 -0.21 6.21 -3.67
N GLU A 109 0.04 7.50 -3.49
CA GLU A 109 1.14 8.03 -2.71
C GLU A 109 0.56 8.97 -1.65
N LEU A 110 0.75 8.59 -0.39
CA LEU A 110 0.53 9.44 0.76
C LEU A 110 1.84 10.11 1.17
N ALA A 111 1.75 11.06 2.10
CA ALA A 111 2.90 11.78 2.64
C ALA A 111 4.08 10.88 3.03
N ASP A 112 3.78 9.77 3.69
CA ASP A 112 4.80 8.93 4.29
C ASP A 112 4.79 7.48 3.79
N CYS A 113 3.96 7.14 2.80
CA CYS A 113 3.94 5.81 2.21
C CYS A 113 3.24 5.77 0.84
N SER A 114 3.48 4.71 0.08
CA SER A 114 2.82 4.46 -1.19
C SER A 114 2.45 2.99 -1.35
N ILE A 115 1.38 2.72 -2.09
CA ILE A 115 1.02 1.37 -2.57
C ILE A 115 0.81 1.45 -4.06
N TRP A 116 1.33 0.46 -4.79
CA TRP A 116 1.03 0.26 -6.20
C TRP A 116 0.89 -1.23 -6.52
N TYR A 117 0.09 -1.55 -7.53
CA TYR A 117 0.02 -2.88 -8.12
C TYR A 117 -0.26 -2.79 -9.62
N LYS A 118 0.11 -3.84 -10.35
CA LYS A 118 -0.19 -3.97 -11.78
C LYS A 118 -0.35 -5.43 -12.20
N MET A 119 -1.22 -5.64 -13.18
CA MET A 119 -1.33 -6.91 -13.88
C MET A 119 -0.08 -7.16 -14.72
N ILE A 120 0.38 -8.41 -14.72
CA ILE A 120 1.42 -8.94 -15.59
C ILE A 120 0.85 -10.15 -16.35
N ARG A 121 1.02 -10.14 -17.67
CA ARG A 121 0.61 -11.22 -18.57
C ARG A 121 1.80 -11.65 -19.41
#